data_AF-A0A970V2Y2-F1
#
_entry.id   AF-A0A970V2Y2-F1
#
_cell.length_a   1.000
_cell.length_b   1.000
_cell.length_c   1.000
_cell.angle_alpha   90.00
_cell.angle_beta   90.00
_cell.angle_gamma   90.00
#
_symmetry.space_group_name_H-M   'P 1'
#
loop_
_entity.id
_entity.type
_entity.pdbx_description
1 polymer ?
#
loop_
_entity_poly.entity_id
_entity_poly.type
_entity_poly.pdbx_seq_one_letter_code
_entity_poly.pdbx_strand_id
1 'polypeptide(L)'
;MKRRLAYLALALMLGAGLLGGCSRRAQQLYKRAETFFAQGKYVLAAADYGSLLRSAPNDPLADNALYKLAYLYREEFDDPRTAVSLYQRLVKRYPDSPYREDALVWLVYLQARQLRDPAAVRATCRQIDEYCPEQPRLRASARLELARAYLAAGETQQAVATLKEIVARFGEEQDSVAEASYRLALVTRDELGQAPAAMEMLEEVITKYPNTAAASKAREALGWQYYAQKSLEDKQRQERLQRLARNLGNVPSWLAHEAPSLELLGALQALLTQAGARVEMEDLLTVTGLAFQMAIDWNNPYKTLYFHRNPFPPTAEAWGFGYNSWTFASAQEALPALVESLSRNRPVLLLFGSGTPRWRLLTGYRPSQQQVLLLAGGQRRPQPLTPAQFASGWPQRPGRQVFEPMPAEGIQFALTDRGPAPSRAERLRAAVLRAALALDQPQLLGAPAGGAAYETLTTRLGTCARGETEEAAKTGRWAAQAIPLLIRARQAAAASLHSAAPDFPAPERARVEEAAERYAEYQQRWQQLLTSIQTAAASTNAQVWTPLVSQAEALAAEEQATLRNLATALRG
;
A
#
# COMPACT_ATOMS: atom_id res chain seq x y z
N MET A 1 47.84 79.51 -30.94
CA MET A 1 47.75 78.04 -31.17
C MET A 1 49.10 77.34 -31.44
N LYS A 2 50.06 77.94 -32.16
CA LYS A 2 51.29 77.21 -32.59
C LYS A 2 52.32 76.86 -31.49
N ARG A 3 52.35 77.55 -30.34
CA ARG A 3 53.27 77.21 -29.22
C ARG A 3 52.75 76.13 -28.27
N ARG A 4 51.42 75.93 -28.12
CA ARG A 4 50.86 74.85 -27.27
C ARG A 4 50.94 73.47 -27.94
N LEU A 5 50.89 73.42 -29.27
CA LEU A 5 51.13 72.20 -30.06
C LEU A 5 52.59 71.71 -29.98
N ALA A 6 53.56 72.62 -29.80
CA ALA A 6 54.96 72.23 -29.64
C ALA A 6 55.24 71.56 -28.29
N TYR A 7 54.61 72.02 -27.20
CA TYR A 7 54.73 71.36 -25.89
C TYR A 7 53.93 70.04 -25.79
N LEU A 8 52.80 69.93 -26.49
CA LEU A 8 52.07 68.66 -26.61
C LEU A 8 52.81 67.63 -27.49
N ALA A 9 53.47 68.07 -28.56
CA ALA A 9 54.33 67.20 -29.38
C ALA A 9 55.63 66.82 -28.63
N LEU A 10 56.20 67.71 -27.82
CA LEU A 10 57.36 67.39 -26.97
C LEU A 10 56.98 66.47 -25.80
N ALA A 11 55.77 66.59 -25.24
CA ALA A 11 55.25 65.68 -24.22
C ALA A 11 54.81 64.31 -24.81
N LEU A 12 54.35 64.27 -26.07
CA LEU A 12 54.10 63.02 -26.81
C LEU A 12 55.39 62.36 -27.33
N MET A 13 56.45 63.12 -27.62
CA MET A 13 57.79 62.60 -27.96
C MET A 13 58.60 62.20 -26.72
N LEU A 14 58.37 62.84 -25.57
CA LEU A 14 58.75 62.31 -24.25
C LEU A 14 57.82 61.15 -23.80
N GLY A 15 56.73 60.93 -24.54
CA GLY A 15 55.81 59.79 -24.41
C GLY A 15 56.30 58.49 -25.07
N ALA A 16 57.43 58.46 -25.78
CA ALA A 16 57.88 57.24 -26.48
C ALA A 16 59.09 56.53 -25.85
N GLY A 17 59.74 57.12 -24.83
CA GLY A 17 60.99 56.63 -24.27
C GLY A 17 60.88 55.77 -23.00
N LEU A 18 59.70 55.71 -22.34
CA LEU A 18 59.56 55.06 -21.02
C LEU A 18 58.32 54.17 -20.84
N LEU A 19 57.55 53.89 -21.91
CA LEU A 19 56.34 53.04 -21.83
C LEU A 19 56.34 51.86 -22.80
N GLY A 20 57.54 51.43 -23.24
CA GLY A 20 57.74 50.16 -23.93
C GLY A 20 58.27 49.09 -22.97
N GLY A 21 57.50 48.76 -21.93
CA GLY A 21 57.90 47.86 -20.84
C GLY A 21 58.00 46.37 -21.20
N CYS A 22 58.01 46.00 -22.48
CA CYS A 22 58.34 44.64 -22.91
C CYS A 22 59.86 44.52 -23.01
N SER A 23 60.50 43.87 -22.04
CA SER A 23 61.90 43.51 -22.23
C SER A 23 61.97 42.48 -23.37
N ARG A 24 62.76 42.76 -24.42
CA ARG A 24 62.98 41.80 -25.53
C ARG A 24 63.36 40.40 -25.01
N ARG A 25 64.05 40.36 -23.87
CA ARG A 25 64.43 39.14 -23.16
C ARG A 25 63.22 38.40 -22.55
N ALA A 26 62.30 39.07 -21.84
CA ALA A 26 61.10 38.41 -21.31
C ALA A 26 60.23 37.86 -22.44
N GLN A 27 60.04 38.61 -23.53
CA GLN A 27 59.27 38.14 -24.68
C GLN A 27 59.89 36.91 -25.34
N GLN A 28 61.23 36.87 -25.48
CA GLN A 28 61.94 35.70 -26.00
C GLN A 28 61.81 34.49 -25.07
N LEU A 29 62.00 34.69 -23.75
CA LEU A 29 61.85 33.62 -22.75
C LEU A 29 60.43 33.08 -22.74
N TYR A 30 59.42 33.94 -22.76
CA TYR A 30 58.02 33.55 -22.79
C TYR A 30 57.68 32.76 -24.06
N LYS A 31 58.07 33.26 -25.24
CA LYS A 31 57.81 32.57 -26.52
C LYS A 31 58.48 31.20 -26.58
N ARG A 32 59.70 31.09 -26.06
CA ARG A 32 60.42 29.80 -25.99
C ARG A 32 59.75 28.85 -25.00
N ALA A 33 59.33 29.35 -23.85
CA ALA A 33 58.57 28.57 -22.87
C ALA A 33 57.26 28.03 -23.45
N GLU A 34 56.49 28.85 -24.17
CA GLU A 34 55.25 28.42 -24.84
C GLU A 34 55.55 27.40 -25.96
N THR A 35 56.66 27.55 -26.69
CA THR A 35 57.09 26.56 -27.69
C THR A 35 57.43 25.22 -27.04
N PHE A 36 58.16 25.23 -25.91
CA PHE A 36 58.46 24.02 -25.16
C PHE A 36 57.20 23.40 -24.54
N PHE A 37 56.28 24.22 -24.06
CA PHE A 37 54.98 23.78 -23.54
C PHE A 37 54.18 23.04 -24.62
N ALA A 38 54.06 23.62 -25.81
CA ALA A 38 53.38 23.01 -26.94
C ALA A 38 54.05 21.70 -27.43
N GLN A 39 55.34 21.52 -27.17
CA GLN A 39 56.09 20.30 -27.48
C GLN A 39 56.04 19.24 -26.37
N GLY A 40 55.31 19.48 -25.26
CA GLY A 40 55.30 18.60 -24.08
C GLY A 40 56.60 18.62 -23.27
N LYS A 41 57.52 19.56 -23.54
CA LYS A 41 58.82 19.68 -22.85
C LYS A 41 58.68 20.54 -21.59
N TYR A 42 57.87 20.07 -20.64
CA TYR A 42 57.41 20.86 -19.50
C TYR A 42 58.52 21.37 -18.57
N VAL A 43 59.57 20.57 -18.33
CA VAL A 43 60.72 21.00 -17.49
C VAL A 43 61.44 22.21 -18.11
N LEU A 44 61.63 22.20 -19.43
CA LEU A 44 62.26 23.31 -20.14
C LEU A 44 61.36 24.54 -20.17
N ALA A 45 60.05 24.35 -20.39
CA ALA A 45 59.07 25.43 -20.31
C ALA A 45 59.07 26.09 -18.91
N ALA A 46 59.05 25.28 -17.84
CA ALA A 46 59.09 25.74 -16.46
C ALA A 46 60.37 26.53 -16.14
N ALA A 47 61.52 26.07 -16.64
CA ALA A 47 62.80 26.75 -16.47
C ALA A 47 62.79 28.14 -17.14
N ASP A 48 62.18 28.27 -18.32
CA ASP A 48 62.07 29.54 -19.05
C ASP A 48 61.07 30.51 -18.41
N TYR A 49 59.88 30.04 -18.01
CA TYR A 49 58.95 30.85 -17.22
C TYR A 49 59.59 31.32 -15.91
N GLY A 50 60.28 30.43 -15.19
CA GLY A 50 61.01 30.78 -13.97
C GLY A 50 62.13 31.80 -14.19
N SER A 51 62.83 31.71 -15.32
CA SER A 51 63.88 32.67 -15.69
C SER A 51 63.31 34.05 -16.02
N LEU A 52 62.15 34.10 -16.68
CA LEU A 52 61.42 35.36 -16.90
C LEU A 52 61.05 36.00 -15.56
N LEU A 53 60.47 35.22 -14.64
CA LEU A 53 60.05 35.71 -13.31
C LEU A 53 61.18 36.20 -12.41
N ARG A 54 62.42 35.74 -12.63
CA ARG A 54 63.62 36.22 -11.93
C ARG A 54 64.21 37.46 -12.58
N SER A 55 64.28 37.49 -13.91
CA SER A 55 64.98 38.55 -14.64
C SER A 55 64.12 39.77 -14.96
N ALA A 56 62.79 39.60 -15.05
CA ALA A 56 61.85 40.65 -15.41
C ALA A 56 60.53 40.54 -14.61
N PRO A 57 60.56 40.66 -13.26
CA PRO A 57 59.39 40.44 -12.40
C PRO A 57 58.29 41.52 -12.47
N ASN A 58 58.50 42.62 -13.19
CA ASN A 58 57.48 43.67 -13.40
C ASN A 58 57.09 43.77 -14.89
N ASP A 59 57.53 42.83 -15.73
CA ASP A 59 57.20 42.80 -17.15
C ASP A 59 55.73 42.40 -17.36
N PRO A 60 55.02 42.93 -18.37
CA PRO A 60 53.63 42.57 -18.64
C PRO A 60 53.38 41.08 -18.91
N LEU A 61 54.42 40.27 -19.17
CA LEU A 61 54.32 38.81 -19.31
C LEU A 61 54.59 38.04 -18.02
N ALA A 62 54.93 38.72 -16.92
CA ALA A 62 55.34 38.08 -15.69
C ALA A 62 54.18 37.37 -14.98
N ASP A 63 52.97 37.91 -15.03
CA ASP A 63 51.79 37.23 -14.50
C ASP A 63 51.36 36.03 -15.37
N ASN A 64 51.41 36.15 -16.71
CA ASN A 64 51.22 35.03 -17.62
C ASN A 64 52.20 33.89 -17.33
N ALA A 65 53.49 34.21 -17.20
CA ALA A 65 54.54 33.24 -16.90
C ALA A 65 54.31 32.58 -15.53
N LEU A 66 53.84 33.35 -14.54
CA LEU A 66 53.55 32.82 -13.21
C LEU A 66 52.34 31.89 -13.22
N TYR A 67 51.28 32.23 -13.95
CA TYR A 67 50.09 31.39 -14.11
C TYR A 67 50.43 30.07 -14.82
N LYS A 68 51.17 30.16 -15.94
CA LYS A 68 51.61 28.98 -16.70
C LYS A 68 52.56 28.09 -15.91
N LEU A 69 53.47 28.69 -15.13
CA LEU A 69 54.35 27.92 -14.26
C LEU A 69 53.55 27.21 -13.16
N ALA A 70 52.61 27.91 -12.51
CA ALA A 70 51.73 27.31 -11.51
C ALA A 70 50.89 26.15 -12.08
N TYR A 71 50.38 26.32 -13.31
CA TYR A 71 49.70 25.26 -14.05
C TYR A 71 50.59 24.03 -14.25
N LEU A 72 51.84 24.20 -14.68
CA LEU A 72 52.77 23.08 -14.87
C LEU A 72 53.02 22.32 -13.57
N TYR A 73 53.22 23.02 -12.46
CA TYR A 73 53.38 22.39 -11.16
C TYR A 73 52.12 21.68 -10.68
N ARG A 74 50.94 22.20 -11.04
CA ARG A 74 49.65 21.60 -10.68
C ARG A 74 49.33 20.33 -11.47
N GLU A 75 49.51 20.37 -12.79
CA GLU A 75 49.00 19.33 -13.71
C GLU A 75 50.10 18.36 -14.17
N GLU A 76 51.29 18.88 -14.50
CA GLU A 76 52.33 18.07 -15.15
C GLU A 76 53.34 17.50 -14.16
N PHE A 77 53.59 18.20 -13.05
CA PHE A 77 54.54 17.78 -12.02
C PHE A 77 53.88 17.22 -10.76
N ASP A 78 52.56 17.32 -10.63
CA ASP A 78 51.77 16.89 -9.46
C ASP A 78 52.36 17.37 -8.12
N ASP A 79 52.81 18.64 -8.10
CA ASP A 79 53.36 19.31 -6.91
C ASP A 79 52.43 20.45 -6.47
N PRO A 80 51.37 20.13 -5.72
CA PRO A 80 50.41 21.13 -5.22
C PRO A 80 51.03 22.20 -4.36
N ARG A 81 52.10 21.90 -3.61
CA ARG A 81 52.70 22.86 -2.68
C ARG A 81 53.37 23.98 -3.45
N THR A 82 54.14 23.63 -4.48
CA THR A 82 54.77 24.62 -5.35
C THR A 82 53.73 25.38 -6.17
N ALA A 83 52.71 24.70 -6.70
CA ALA A 83 51.61 25.38 -7.41
C ALA A 83 50.89 26.41 -6.53
N VAL A 84 50.55 26.06 -5.28
CA VAL A 84 49.94 26.99 -4.30
C VAL A 84 50.84 28.19 -4.04
N SER A 85 52.13 28.00 -3.84
CA SER A 85 53.08 29.10 -3.64
C SER A 85 53.12 30.08 -4.83
N LEU A 86 53.09 29.53 -6.06
CA LEU A 86 53.10 30.33 -7.29
C LEU A 86 51.77 31.09 -7.50
N TYR A 87 50.63 30.45 -7.28
CA TYR A 87 49.32 31.12 -7.35
C TYR A 87 49.16 32.18 -6.26
N GLN A 88 49.62 31.94 -5.02
CA GLN A 88 49.63 32.95 -3.95
C GLN A 88 50.50 34.16 -4.34
N ARG A 89 51.67 33.90 -4.94
CA ARG A 89 52.54 34.97 -5.46
C ARG A 89 51.83 35.76 -6.56
N LEU A 90 51.04 35.12 -7.42
CA LEU A 90 50.27 35.78 -8.48
C LEU A 90 49.26 36.74 -7.88
N VAL A 91 48.42 36.21 -6.99
CA VAL A 91 47.36 36.96 -6.30
C VAL A 91 47.91 38.18 -5.54
N LYS A 92 49.08 38.04 -4.90
CA LYS A 92 49.68 39.11 -4.10
C LYS A 92 50.45 40.14 -4.93
N ARG A 93 51.17 39.72 -5.98
CA ARG A 93 52.09 40.60 -6.70
C ARG A 93 51.44 41.30 -7.90
N TYR A 94 50.42 40.70 -8.51
CA TYR A 94 49.79 41.21 -9.73
C TYR A 94 48.28 41.38 -9.49
N PRO A 95 47.86 42.43 -8.75
CA PRO A 95 46.46 42.64 -8.39
C PRO A 95 45.55 42.87 -9.62
N ASP A 96 46.10 43.39 -10.72
CA ASP A 96 45.38 43.68 -11.96
C ASP A 96 45.48 42.53 -12.99
N SER A 97 46.07 41.39 -12.62
CA SER A 97 46.23 40.27 -13.54
C SER A 97 44.87 39.67 -13.91
N PRO A 98 44.62 39.37 -15.20
CA PRO A 98 43.40 38.67 -15.61
C PRO A 98 43.30 37.25 -15.01
N TYR A 99 44.41 36.69 -14.51
CA TYR A 99 44.45 35.36 -13.89
C TYR A 99 44.25 35.36 -12.38
N ARG A 100 44.02 36.52 -11.76
CA ARG A 100 43.96 36.63 -10.30
C ARG A 100 42.80 35.83 -9.70
N GLU A 101 41.62 35.92 -10.32
CA GLU A 101 40.43 35.19 -9.86
C GLU A 101 40.57 33.68 -10.08
N ASP A 102 41.03 33.27 -11.28
CA ASP A 102 41.34 31.87 -11.58
C ASP A 102 42.37 31.30 -10.59
N ALA A 103 43.41 32.06 -10.24
CA ALA A 103 44.40 31.65 -9.26
C ALA A 103 43.77 31.42 -7.86
N LEU A 104 42.80 32.25 -7.45
CA LEU A 104 42.07 32.05 -6.18
C LEU A 104 41.22 30.77 -6.22
N VAL A 105 40.56 30.47 -7.35
CA VAL A 105 39.81 29.21 -7.54
C VAL A 105 40.74 28.01 -7.43
N TRP A 106 41.89 28.05 -8.10
CA TRP A 106 42.89 26.99 -8.01
C TRP A 106 43.46 26.83 -6.60
N LEU A 107 43.70 27.93 -5.89
CA LEU A 107 44.14 27.87 -4.50
C LEU A 107 43.15 27.14 -3.60
N VAL A 108 41.86 27.49 -3.67
CA VAL A 108 40.80 26.79 -2.92
C VAL A 108 40.80 25.30 -3.25
N TYR A 109 40.82 24.95 -4.55
CA TYR A 109 40.79 23.57 -5.00
C TYR A 109 41.99 22.76 -4.46
N LEU A 110 43.22 23.27 -4.64
CA LEU A 110 44.44 22.57 -4.24
C LEU A 110 44.52 22.43 -2.73
N GLN A 111 44.19 23.50 -2.00
CA GLN A 111 44.22 23.49 -0.54
C GLN A 111 43.15 22.56 0.05
N ALA A 112 41.93 22.54 -0.50
CA ALA A 112 40.83 21.72 0.02
C ALA A 112 41.00 20.23 -0.31
N ARG A 113 41.38 19.91 -1.56
CA ARG A 113 41.29 18.53 -2.07
C ARG A 113 42.63 17.78 -2.07
N GLN A 114 43.72 18.46 -2.43
CA GLN A 114 45.03 17.81 -2.51
C GLN A 114 45.81 17.96 -1.20
N LEU A 115 45.88 19.17 -0.64
CA LEU A 115 46.59 19.43 0.62
C LEU A 115 45.75 19.17 1.86
N ARG A 116 44.41 19.16 1.73
CA ARG A 116 43.44 18.97 2.83
C ARG A 116 43.70 19.90 4.02
N ASP A 117 44.03 21.16 3.72
CA ASP A 117 44.34 22.20 4.71
C ASP A 117 43.18 23.20 4.80
N PRO A 118 42.20 22.97 5.70
CA PRO A 118 41.05 23.87 5.83
C PRO A 118 41.46 25.27 6.34
N ALA A 119 42.58 25.41 7.07
CA ALA A 119 43.05 26.70 7.53
C ALA A 119 43.54 27.56 6.35
N ALA A 120 44.26 26.95 5.40
CA ALA A 120 44.67 27.60 4.16
C ALA A 120 43.46 27.98 3.30
N VAL A 121 42.50 27.06 3.11
CA VAL A 121 41.26 27.36 2.35
C VAL A 121 40.51 28.55 2.96
N ARG A 122 40.40 28.60 4.29
CA ARG A 122 39.76 29.72 5.01
C ARG A 122 40.50 31.04 4.77
N ALA A 123 41.83 31.02 4.73
CA ALA A 123 42.62 32.22 4.42
C ALA A 123 42.36 32.69 2.98
N THR A 124 42.30 31.77 2.02
CA THR A 124 41.96 32.09 0.63
C THR A 124 40.51 32.56 0.47
N CYS A 125 39.55 32.02 1.24
CA CYS A 125 38.17 32.54 1.26
C CYS A 125 38.11 34.02 1.69
N ARG A 126 38.95 34.45 2.65
CA ARG A 126 39.05 35.86 3.04
C ARG A 126 39.60 36.74 1.92
N GLN A 127 40.58 36.23 1.17
CA GLN A 127 41.10 36.93 -0.02
C GLN A 127 40.03 37.06 -1.11
N ILE A 128 39.21 36.01 -1.32
CA ILE A 128 38.09 36.08 -2.26
C ILE A 128 37.05 37.11 -1.80
N ASP A 129 36.73 37.18 -0.50
CA ASP A 129 35.82 38.19 0.02
C ASP A 129 36.34 39.62 -0.19
N GLU A 130 37.65 39.83 -0.06
CA GLU A 130 38.29 41.14 -0.22
C GLU A 130 38.42 41.54 -1.70
N TYR A 131 38.83 40.61 -2.55
CA TYR A 131 39.19 40.90 -3.95
C TYR A 131 38.03 40.75 -4.92
N CYS A 132 37.05 39.91 -4.59
CA CYS A 132 35.90 39.58 -5.44
C CYS A 132 34.56 39.78 -4.69
N PRO A 133 34.30 40.96 -4.08
CA PRO A 133 33.10 41.18 -3.26
C PRO A 133 31.79 41.01 -4.05
N GLU A 134 31.82 41.41 -5.33
CA GLU A 134 30.69 41.38 -6.28
C GLU A 134 30.40 39.98 -6.86
N GLN A 135 31.11 38.93 -6.41
CA GLN A 135 30.93 37.56 -6.90
C GLN A 135 30.39 36.61 -5.82
N PRO A 136 29.10 36.72 -5.44
CA PRO A 136 28.51 35.89 -4.39
C PRO A 136 28.62 34.39 -4.68
N ARG A 137 28.45 33.97 -5.95
CA ARG A 137 28.66 32.57 -6.38
C ARG A 137 30.05 32.02 -6.09
N LEU A 138 31.10 32.78 -6.40
CA LEU A 138 32.49 32.38 -6.12
C LEU A 138 32.73 32.28 -4.61
N ARG A 139 32.23 33.27 -3.85
CA ARG A 139 32.36 33.32 -2.38
C ARG A 139 31.63 32.18 -1.68
N ALA A 140 30.45 31.79 -2.17
CA ALA A 140 29.67 30.67 -1.64
C ALA A 140 30.31 29.32 -2.01
N SER A 141 30.74 29.14 -3.26
CA SER A 141 31.40 27.90 -3.70
C SER A 141 32.75 27.66 -3.00
N ALA A 142 33.54 28.69 -2.75
CA ALA A 142 34.78 28.57 -1.97
C ALA A 142 34.51 28.11 -0.53
N ARG A 143 33.45 28.62 0.10
CA ARG A 143 33.01 28.19 1.43
C ARG A 143 32.44 26.77 1.45
N LEU A 144 31.80 26.32 0.38
CA LEU A 144 31.40 24.91 0.24
C LEU A 144 32.62 23.98 0.24
N GLU A 145 33.70 24.35 -0.45
CA GLU A 145 34.95 23.58 -0.41
C GLU A 145 35.63 23.67 0.97
N LEU A 146 35.56 24.82 1.66
CA LEU A 146 36.00 24.93 3.06
C LEU A 146 35.24 23.99 3.99
N ALA A 147 33.90 23.95 3.90
CA ALA A 147 33.09 23.04 4.70
C ALA A 147 33.44 21.57 4.42
N ARG A 148 33.69 21.21 3.15
CA ARG A 148 34.16 19.86 2.78
C ARG A 148 35.54 19.55 3.37
N ALA A 149 36.46 20.51 3.34
CA ALA A 149 37.79 20.35 3.93
C ALA A 149 37.69 20.14 5.45
N TYR A 150 36.83 20.89 6.14
CA TYR A 150 36.56 20.68 7.57
C TYR A 150 36.00 19.28 7.86
N LEU A 151 35.02 18.80 7.08
CA LEU A 151 34.49 17.44 7.24
C LEU A 151 35.56 16.36 7.00
N ALA A 152 36.39 16.53 5.96
CA ALA A 152 37.48 15.61 5.68
C ALA A 152 38.56 15.58 6.79
N ALA A 153 38.70 16.68 7.54
CA ALA A 153 39.58 16.79 8.70
C ALA A 153 38.93 16.32 10.02
N GLY A 154 37.66 15.91 10.00
CA GLY A 154 36.90 15.55 11.21
C GLY A 154 36.47 16.76 12.08
N GLU A 155 36.63 17.98 11.56
CA GLU A 155 36.26 19.23 12.24
C GLU A 155 34.77 19.55 12.03
N THR A 156 33.89 18.68 12.54
CA THR A 156 32.44 18.72 12.29
C THR A 156 31.79 20.04 12.72
N GLN A 157 32.19 20.62 13.85
CA GLN A 157 31.60 21.87 14.35
C GLN A 157 31.89 23.06 13.41
N GLN A 158 33.12 23.16 12.91
CA GLN A 158 33.55 24.19 11.97
C GLN A 158 32.87 24.02 10.61
N ALA A 159 32.70 22.78 10.15
CA ALA A 159 31.94 22.48 8.94
C ALA A 159 30.49 22.94 9.06
N VAL A 160 29.80 22.58 10.16
CA VAL A 160 28.42 22.99 10.42
C VAL A 160 28.29 24.51 10.47
N ALA A 161 29.20 25.20 11.17
CA ALA A 161 29.21 26.66 11.23
C ALA A 161 29.37 27.30 9.84
N THR A 162 30.29 26.76 9.02
CA THR A 162 30.53 27.24 7.65
C THR A 162 29.32 27.00 6.75
N LEU A 163 28.67 25.84 6.84
CA LEU A 163 27.45 25.53 6.07
C LEU A 163 26.30 26.46 6.45
N LYS A 164 26.11 26.73 7.75
CA LYS A 164 25.12 27.71 8.23
C LYS A 164 25.42 29.13 7.76
N GLU A 165 26.69 29.52 7.73
CA GLU A 165 27.11 30.80 7.17
C GLU A 165 26.69 30.94 5.70
N ILE A 166 26.86 29.88 4.89
CA ILE A 166 26.47 29.90 3.47
C ILE A 166 24.97 30.16 3.33
N VAL A 167 24.16 29.42 4.10
CA VAL A 167 22.69 29.55 4.08
C VAL A 167 22.24 30.95 4.52
N ALA A 168 22.92 31.55 5.50
CA ALA A 168 22.55 32.86 6.03
C ALA A 168 22.97 34.04 5.12
N ARG A 169 24.14 33.95 4.46
CA ARG A 169 24.76 35.10 3.78
C ARG A 169 24.59 35.11 2.27
N PHE A 170 24.29 33.97 1.65
CA PHE A 170 24.26 33.82 0.19
C PHE A 170 22.89 33.34 -0.30
N GLY A 171 21.80 33.79 0.34
CA GLY A 171 20.42 33.37 0.04
C GLY A 171 20.00 33.53 -1.44
N GLU A 172 20.63 34.45 -2.17
CA GLU A 172 20.44 34.66 -3.61
C GLU A 172 21.04 33.54 -4.49
N GLU A 173 22.07 32.84 -3.99
CA GLU A 173 22.77 31.75 -4.68
C GLU A 173 22.12 30.40 -4.37
N GLN A 174 20.93 30.17 -4.94
CA GLN A 174 20.09 29.01 -4.66
C GLN A 174 20.83 27.67 -4.73
N ASP A 175 21.68 27.45 -5.74
CA ASP A 175 22.44 26.21 -5.89
C ASP A 175 23.41 25.97 -4.73
N SER A 176 24.12 27.02 -4.29
CA SER A 176 25.11 26.92 -3.22
C SER A 176 24.44 26.73 -1.87
N VAL A 177 23.33 27.43 -1.63
CA VAL A 177 22.52 27.31 -0.41
C VAL A 177 21.86 25.93 -0.32
N ALA A 178 21.33 25.41 -1.43
CA ALA A 178 20.74 24.09 -1.48
C ALA A 178 21.78 22.99 -1.20
N GLU A 179 22.97 23.07 -1.81
CA GLU A 179 24.06 22.12 -1.55
C GLU A 179 24.58 22.24 -0.10
N ALA A 180 24.66 23.45 0.47
CA ALA A 180 25.06 23.64 1.86
C ALA A 180 24.04 23.04 2.83
N SER A 181 22.75 23.26 2.58
CA SER A 181 21.63 22.74 3.39
C SER A 181 21.55 21.22 3.31
N TYR A 182 21.72 20.64 2.11
CA TYR A 182 21.82 19.20 1.92
C TYR A 182 22.99 18.60 2.71
N ARG A 183 24.18 19.21 2.64
CA ARG A 183 25.35 18.74 3.41
C ARG A 183 25.14 18.86 4.90
N LEU A 184 24.50 19.92 5.35
CA LEU A 184 24.18 20.10 6.77
C LEU A 184 23.24 19.00 7.28
N ALA A 185 22.25 18.60 6.46
CA ALA A 185 21.37 17.48 6.77
C ALA A 185 22.14 16.16 6.88
N LEU A 186 23.05 15.87 5.93
CA LEU A 186 23.90 14.66 5.99
C LEU A 186 24.78 14.63 7.25
N VAL A 187 25.43 15.74 7.59
CA VAL A 187 26.26 15.83 8.80
C VAL A 187 25.41 15.64 10.07
N THR A 188 24.21 16.19 10.09
CA THR A 188 23.25 16.02 11.20
C THR A 188 22.82 14.56 11.37
N ARG A 189 22.67 13.83 10.25
CA ARG A 189 22.38 12.40 10.27
C ARG A 189 23.58 11.58 10.73
N ASP A 190 24.72 11.74 10.07
CA ASP A 190 25.84 10.80 10.14
C ASP A 190 26.74 11.04 11.37
N GLU A 191 27.02 12.31 11.68
CA GLU A 191 27.97 12.67 12.75
C GLU A 191 27.25 13.00 14.07
N LEU A 192 26.02 13.53 14.00
CA LEU A 192 25.25 13.90 15.19
C LEU A 192 24.20 12.86 15.61
N GLY A 193 23.95 11.84 14.77
CA GLY A 193 22.98 10.77 15.04
C GLY A 193 21.52 11.23 15.05
N GLN A 194 21.22 12.42 14.53
CA GLN A 194 19.90 13.04 14.57
C GLN A 194 19.16 12.80 13.25
N ALA A 195 18.89 11.52 12.95
CA ALA A 195 18.25 11.12 11.70
C ALA A 195 16.86 11.77 11.44
N PRO A 196 15.96 11.96 12.43
CA PRO A 196 14.68 12.64 12.20
C PRO A 196 14.84 14.11 11.81
N ALA A 197 15.69 14.84 12.52
CA ALA A 197 15.97 16.25 12.20
C ALA A 197 16.59 16.38 10.80
N ALA A 198 17.49 15.46 10.44
CA ALA A 198 18.06 15.44 9.09
C ALA A 198 17.01 15.21 8.00
N MET A 199 15.97 14.41 8.23
CA MET A 199 14.89 14.23 7.26
C MET A 199 14.12 15.52 7.00
N GLU A 200 13.73 16.23 8.06
CA GLU A 200 13.05 17.52 7.95
C GLU A 200 13.88 18.51 7.13
N MET A 201 15.20 18.53 7.36
CA MET A 201 16.13 19.36 6.60
C MET A 201 16.23 18.93 5.12
N LEU A 202 16.22 17.64 4.81
CA LEU A 202 16.22 17.14 3.43
C LEU A 202 14.91 17.49 2.71
N GLU A 203 13.77 17.40 3.39
CA GLU A 203 12.47 17.83 2.85
C GLU A 203 12.46 19.33 2.57
N GLU A 204 13.01 20.13 3.49
CA GLU A 204 13.15 21.57 3.31
C GLU A 204 13.99 21.91 2.07
N VAL A 205 15.08 21.18 1.82
CA VAL A 205 15.90 21.34 0.60
C VAL A 205 15.09 21.08 -0.66
N ILE A 206 14.27 20.02 -0.67
CA ILE A 206 13.44 19.65 -1.81
C ILE A 206 12.37 20.70 -2.07
N THR A 207 11.73 21.20 -1.01
CA THR A 207 10.63 22.16 -1.13
C THR A 207 11.12 23.57 -1.49
N LYS A 208 12.21 24.04 -0.87
CA LYS A 208 12.73 25.40 -1.11
C LYS A 208 13.57 25.51 -2.38
N TYR A 209 14.25 24.43 -2.79
CA TYR A 209 15.20 24.45 -3.92
C TYR A 209 14.93 23.31 -4.93
N PRO A 210 13.69 23.15 -5.42
CA PRO A 210 13.25 21.94 -6.13
C PRO A 210 14.02 21.62 -7.43
N ASN A 211 14.60 22.64 -8.07
CA ASN A 211 15.29 22.55 -9.36
C ASN A 211 16.83 22.44 -9.24
N THR A 212 17.35 22.21 -8.03
CA THR A 212 18.79 22.10 -7.78
C THR A 212 19.26 20.65 -7.79
N ALA A 213 20.54 20.42 -8.09
CA ALA A 213 21.15 19.09 -7.96
C ALA A 213 21.07 18.55 -6.52
N ALA A 214 21.12 19.45 -5.52
CA ALA A 214 20.98 19.10 -4.11
C ALA A 214 19.60 18.53 -3.77
N ALA A 215 18.52 19.09 -4.35
CA ALA A 215 17.17 18.53 -4.18
C ALA A 215 17.04 17.11 -4.76
N SER A 216 17.66 16.84 -5.91
CA SER A 216 17.69 15.47 -6.47
C SER A 216 18.42 14.49 -5.55
N LYS A 217 19.58 14.88 -5.00
CA LYS A 217 20.30 14.07 -4.00
C LYS A 217 19.51 13.90 -2.71
N ALA A 218 18.78 14.92 -2.28
CA ALA A 218 17.94 14.86 -1.08
C ALA A 218 16.76 13.88 -1.25
N ARG A 219 16.10 13.87 -2.42
CA ARG A 219 15.05 12.88 -2.75
C ARG A 219 15.58 11.46 -2.70
N GLU A 220 16.76 11.25 -3.27
CA GLU A 220 17.43 9.94 -3.23
C GLU A 220 17.74 9.53 -1.78
N ALA A 221 18.34 10.42 -0.99
CA ALA A 221 18.67 10.16 0.42
C ALA A 221 17.43 9.80 1.26
N LEU A 222 16.31 10.51 1.09
CA LEU A 222 15.04 10.19 1.76
C LEU A 222 14.46 8.87 1.27
N GLY A 223 14.50 8.60 -0.03
CA GLY A 223 13.99 7.34 -0.62
C GLY A 223 14.66 6.10 -0.03
N TRP A 224 16.00 6.12 0.11
CA TRP A 224 16.75 5.05 0.77
C TRP A 224 16.36 4.87 2.25
N GLN A 225 16.07 5.97 2.95
CA GLN A 225 15.68 5.94 4.35
C GLN A 225 14.29 5.31 4.55
N TYR A 226 13.29 5.72 3.76
CA TYR A 226 11.97 5.09 3.78
C TYR A 226 12.03 3.61 3.38
N TYR A 227 12.86 3.26 2.40
CA TYR A 227 13.08 1.87 2.00
C TYR A 227 13.69 1.03 3.13
N ALA A 228 14.72 1.54 3.81
CA ALA A 228 15.37 0.85 4.91
C ALA A 228 14.42 0.64 6.10
N GLN A 229 13.60 1.64 6.43
CA GLN A 229 12.62 1.53 7.51
C GLN A 229 11.54 0.48 7.20
N LYS A 230 10.95 0.51 6.00
CA LYS A 230 9.95 -0.47 5.57
C LYS A 230 10.52 -1.89 5.54
N SER A 231 11.74 -2.07 5.04
CA SER A 231 12.41 -3.38 4.99
C SER A 231 12.64 -3.97 6.38
N LEU A 232 12.99 -3.15 7.37
CA LEU A 232 13.18 -3.60 8.75
C LEU A 232 11.84 -4.00 9.40
N GLU A 233 10.79 -3.22 9.19
CA GLU A 233 9.44 -3.52 9.67
C GLU A 233 8.91 -4.83 9.04
N ASP A 234 9.09 -5.02 7.74
CA ASP A 234 8.71 -6.24 7.03
C ASP A 234 9.47 -7.47 7.56
N LYS A 235 10.79 -7.33 7.80
CA LYS A 235 11.62 -8.40 8.37
C LYS A 235 11.16 -8.77 9.79
N GLN A 236 10.93 -7.78 10.65
CA GLN A 236 10.46 -8.01 12.02
C GLN A 236 9.05 -8.62 12.05
N ARG A 237 8.16 -8.18 11.16
CA ARG A 237 6.82 -8.76 10.98
C ARG A 237 6.95 -10.22 10.56
N GLN A 238 7.81 -10.52 9.59
CA GLN A 238 8.02 -11.88 9.09
C GLN A 238 8.64 -12.81 10.15
N GLU A 239 9.62 -12.33 10.93
CA GLU A 239 10.19 -13.08 12.05
C GLU A 239 9.17 -13.34 13.17
N ARG A 240 8.29 -12.37 13.46
CA ARG A 240 7.19 -12.55 14.42
C ARG A 240 6.22 -13.62 13.94
N LEU A 241 5.82 -13.57 12.67
CA LEU A 241 4.94 -14.56 12.04
C LEU A 241 5.59 -15.96 11.99
N GLN A 242 6.92 -16.04 11.84
CA GLN A 242 7.67 -17.30 11.87
C GLN A 242 7.74 -17.95 13.26
N ARG A 243 7.65 -17.18 14.34
CA ARG A 243 7.60 -17.72 15.71
C ARG A 243 6.21 -18.25 16.09
N LEU A 244 5.18 -17.88 15.34
CA LEU A 244 3.79 -18.24 15.61
C LEU A 244 3.41 -19.55 14.90
N ALA A 245 4.03 -20.66 15.30
CA ALA A 245 3.51 -21.98 15.01
C ALA A 245 2.24 -22.19 15.82
N ARG A 246 1.06 -22.03 15.21
CA ARG A 246 -0.22 -22.17 15.91
C ARG A 246 -1.14 -23.10 15.14
N ASN A 247 -1.57 -24.16 15.82
CA ASN A 247 -2.73 -24.95 15.42
C ASN A 247 -3.85 -24.65 16.39
N LEU A 248 -4.92 -24.01 15.92
CA LEU A 248 -6.12 -23.74 16.70
C LEU A 248 -6.91 -25.05 16.83
N GLY A 249 -6.47 -25.92 17.75
CA GLY A 249 -7.06 -27.25 17.96
C GLY A 249 -8.48 -27.23 18.55
N ASN A 250 -9.02 -26.05 18.86
CA ASN A 250 -10.34 -25.86 19.45
C ASN A 250 -11.42 -25.44 18.42
N VAL A 251 -11.12 -25.47 17.12
CA VAL A 251 -12.11 -25.20 16.07
C VAL A 251 -13.00 -26.45 15.89
N PRO A 252 -14.32 -26.36 16.15
CA PRO A 252 -15.21 -27.51 15.98
C PRO A 252 -15.33 -27.98 14.53
N SER A 253 -15.58 -29.27 14.34
CA SER A 253 -16.02 -29.81 13.05
C SER A 253 -17.48 -29.41 12.80
N TRP A 254 -17.86 -29.28 11.53
CA TRP A 254 -19.25 -29.13 11.09
C TRP A 254 -19.59 -30.18 10.04
N LEU A 255 -20.88 -30.30 9.68
CA LEU A 255 -21.35 -31.23 8.65
C LEU A 255 -21.01 -30.70 7.25
N ALA A 256 -20.51 -31.58 6.38
CA ALA A 256 -20.48 -31.29 4.94
C ALA A 256 -21.90 -31.34 4.39
N HIS A 257 -22.30 -30.32 3.63
CA HIS A 257 -23.62 -30.24 3.02
C HIS A 257 -23.50 -30.10 1.51
N GLU A 258 -24.31 -30.84 0.74
CA GLU A 258 -24.45 -30.57 -0.70
C GLU A 258 -25.07 -29.21 -0.96
N ALA A 259 -25.96 -28.78 -0.05
CA ALA A 259 -26.52 -27.44 -0.04
C ALA A 259 -25.45 -26.41 0.30
N PRO A 260 -25.04 -25.58 -0.67
CA PRO A 260 -23.86 -24.75 -0.48
C PRO A 260 -24.08 -23.73 0.66
N SER A 261 -25.29 -23.17 0.81
CA SER A 261 -25.61 -22.19 1.87
C SER A 261 -25.54 -22.81 3.26
N LEU A 262 -25.94 -24.08 3.41
CA LEU A 262 -25.86 -24.79 4.68
C LEU A 262 -24.42 -25.15 5.06
N GLU A 263 -23.57 -25.45 4.07
CA GLU A 263 -22.13 -25.65 4.33
C GLU A 263 -21.49 -24.37 4.86
N LEU A 264 -21.86 -23.21 4.29
CA LEU A 264 -21.39 -21.91 4.77
C LEU A 264 -21.84 -21.63 6.20
N LEU A 265 -23.13 -21.81 6.49
CA LEU A 265 -23.66 -21.60 7.84
C LEU A 265 -23.01 -22.56 8.85
N GLY A 266 -22.74 -23.82 8.48
CA GLY A 266 -22.03 -24.75 9.35
C GLY A 266 -20.60 -24.29 9.67
N ALA A 267 -19.89 -23.74 8.70
CA ALA A 267 -18.56 -23.19 8.92
C ALA A 267 -18.60 -21.91 9.78
N LEU A 268 -19.59 -21.04 9.59
CA LEU A 268 -19.82 -19.86 10.44
C LEU A 268 -20.20 -20.25 11.88
N GLN A 269 -21.01 -21.29 12.06
CA GLN A 269 -21.33 -21.86 13.36
C GLN A 269 -20.06 -22.30 14.09
N ALA A 270 -19.16 -23.00 13.39
CA ALA A 270 -17.89 -23.45 13.96
C ALA A 270 -16.98 -22.26 14.36
N LEU A 271 -16.93 -21.19 13.55
CA LEU A 271 -16.22 -19.95 13.91
C LEU A 271 -16.78 -19.30 15.17
N LEU A 272 -18.09 -19.09 15.22
CA LEU A 272 -18.76 -18.46 16.37
C LEU A 272 -18.61 -19.30 17.64
N THR A 273 -18.74 -20.61 17.53
CA THR A 273 -18.53 -21.55 18.64
C THR A 273 -17.09 -21.51 19.14
N GLN A 274 -16.10 -21.46 18.24
CA GLN A 274 -14.70 -21.32 18.64
C GLN A 274 -14.42 -20.00 19.36
N ALA A 275 -15.13 -18.93 18.97
CA ALA A 275 -15.10 -17.63 19.63
C ALA A 275 -15.95 -17.55 20.92
N GLY A 276 -16.52 -18.67 21.37
CA GLY A 276 -17.25 -18.78 22.64
C GLY A 276 -18.72 -18.35 22.58
N ALA A 277 -19.33 -18.27 21.40
CA ALA A 277 -20.78 -18.11 21.28
C ALA A 277 -21.50 -19.46 21.28
N ARG A 278 -22.71 -19.51 21.85
CA ARG A 278 -23.63 -20.64 21.70
C ARG A 278 -24.57 -20.31 20.55
N VAL A 279 -24.52 -21.12 19.49
CA VAL A 279 -25.18 -20.84 18.22
C VAL A 279 -25.68 -22.14 17.64
N GLU A 280 -26.97 -22.23 17.36
CA GLU A 280 -27.57 -23.34 16.66
C GLU A 280 -27.73 -23.02 15.16
N MET A 281 -27.97 -24.04 14.33
CA MET A 281 -28.16 -23.83 12.89
C MET A 281 -29.45 -23.04 12.60
N GLU A 282 -30.46 -23.24 13.43
CA GLU A 282 -31.75 -22.54 13.38
C GLU A 282 -31.55 -21.04 13.58
N ASP A 283 -30.73 -20.65 14.56
CA ASP A 283 -30.39 -19.24 14.79
C ASP A 283 -29.75 -18.63 13.53
N LEU A 284 -28.83 -19.36 12.88
CA LEU A 284 -28.13 -18.91 11.68
C LEU A 284 -29.06 -18.76 10.47
N LEU A 285 -29.97 -19.72 10.26
CA LEU A 285 -31.01 -19.64 9.25
C LEU A 285 -31.91 -18.44 9.48
N THR A 286 -32.27 -18.15 10.73
CA THR A 286 -33.08 -16.98 11.09
C THR A 286 -32.31 -15.68 10.87
N VAL A 287 -31.14 -15.48 11.48
CA VAL A 287 -30.42 -14.19 11.42
C VAL A 287 -29.96 -13.82 10.02
N THR A 288 -29.75 -14.80 9.13
CA THR A 288 -29.45 -14.54 7.72
C THR A 288 -30.70 -14.25 6.88
N GLY A 289 -31.90 -14.54 7.42
CA GLY A 289 -33.19 -14.36 6.77
C GLY A 289 -33.66 -15.59 5.99
N LEU A 290 -32.83 -16.62 5.83
CA LEU A 290 -33.15 -17.82 5.07
C LEU A 290 -34.35 -18.59 5.64
N ALA A 291 -34.58 -18.52 6.95
CA ALA A 291 -35.71 -19.16 7.62
C ALA A 291 -37.08 -18.74 7.04
N PHE A 292 -37.17 -17.52 6.51
CA PHE A 292 -38.42 -16.89 6.06
C PHE A 292 -38.52 -16.77 4.53
N GLN A 293 -37.46 -17.10 3.80
CA GLN A 293 -37.35 -16.83 2.37
C GLN A 293 -37.58 -18.08 1.52
N MET A 294 -37.87 -17.87 0.24
CA MET A 294 -37.95 -18.91 -0.77
C MET A 294 -37.43 -18.39 -2.12
N ALA A 295 -36.67 -19.23 -2.80
CA ALA A 295 -36.29 -19.07 -4.19
C ALA A 295 -36.38 -20.42 -4.90
N ILE A 296 -36.46 -20.43 -6.23
CA ILE A 296 -36.50 -21.66 -7.02
C ILE A 296 -35.46 -21.64 -8.12
N ASP A 297 -34.67 -22.71 -8.15
CA ASP A 297 -33.86 -23.09 -9.30
C ASP A 297 -34.20 -24.55 -9.64
N TRP A 298 -34.82 -24.76 -10.80
CA TRP A 298 -35.22 -26.09 -11.26
C TRP A 298 -34.04 -26.98 -11.64
N ASN A 299 -32.90 -26.38 -11.98
CA ASN A 299 -31.69 -27.10 -12.36
C ASN A 299 -30.78 -27.39 -11.17
N ASN A 300 -30.98 -26.70 -10.05
CA ASN A 300 -30.24 -26.90 -8.82
C ASN A 300 -31.15 -26.76 -7.58
N PRO A 301 -31.73 -27.86 -7.06
CA PRO A 301 -32.66 -27.79 -5.94
C PRO A 301 -32.04 -27.28 -4.63
N TYR A 302 -30.71 -27.35 -4.50
CA TYR A 302 -29.99 -26.80 -3.34
C TYR A 302 -29.96 -25.28 -3.31
N LYS A 303 -30.21 -24.63 -4.46
CA LYS A 303 -30.31 -23.18 -4.61
C LYS A 303 -31.69 -22.64 -4.22
N THR A 304 -32.48 -23.42 -3.49
CA THR A 304 -33.72 -22.98 -2.84
C THR A 304 -33.48 -22.05 -1.64
N LEU A 305 -32.26 -22.07 -1.08
CA LEU A 305 -31.81 -21.22 0.03
C LEU A 305 -30.76 -20.20 -0.44
N TYR A 306 -31.16 -19.23 -1.26
CA TYR A 306 -30.28 -18.12 -1.63
C TYR A 306 -30.19 -17.07 -0.54
N PHE A 307 -28.97 -16.63 -0.24
CA PHE A 307 -28.79 -15.45 0.58
C PHE A 307 -29.29 -14.22 -0.18
N HIS A 308 -30.08 -13.36 0.46
CA HIS A 308 -30.49 -12.08 -0.14
C HIS A 308 -29.41 -10.98 -0.01
N ARG A 309 -28.51 -11.09 0.98
CA ARG A 309 -27.37 -10.20 1.23
C ARG A 309 -26.19 -11.01 1.77
N ASN A 310 -25.00 -10.42 1.79
CA ASN A 310 -23.82 -11.05 2.40
C ASN A 310 -24.16 -11.56 3.82
N PRO A 311 -24.04 -12.87 4.09
CA PRO A 311 -24.43 -13.45 5.38
C PRO A 311 -23.42 -13.14 6.49
N PHE A 312 -22.23 -12.65 6.18
CA PHE A 312 -21.17 -12.42 7.17
C PHE A 312 -21.46 -11.31 8.19
N PRO A 313 -21.76 -10.05 7.78
CA PRO A 313 -22.08 -9.00 8.75
C PRO A 313 -23.21 -9.37 9.70
N PRO A 314 -24.39 -9.82 9.23
CA PRO A 314 -25.51 -10.07 10.12
C PRO A 314 -25.29 -11.29 11.03
N THR A 315 -24.43 -12.22 10.61
CA THR A 315 -24.01 -13.34 11.45
C THR A 315 -23.06 -12.84 12.54
N ALA A 316 -22.05 -12.03 12.24
CA ALA A 316 -21.13 -11.53 13.27
C ALA A 316 -21.84 -10.62 14.29
N GLU A 317 -22.61 -9.65 13.79
CA GLU A 317 -23.31 -8.64 14.58
C GLU A 317 -24.34 -9.25 15.53
N ALA A 318 -25.02 -10.32 15.11
CA ALA A 318 -26.01 -11.04 15.93
C ALA A 318 -25.43 -11.50 17.28
N TRP A 319 -24.14 -11.86 17.34
CA TRP A 319 -23.47 -12.27 18.58
C TRP A 319 -22.48 -11.23 19.13
N GLY A 320 -22.55 -10.00 18.62
CA GLY A 320 -21.76 -8.85 19.08
C GLY A 320 -20.32 -8.86 18.60
N PHE A 321 -19.97 -9.64 17.58
CA PHE A 321 -18.61 -9.66 17.05
C PHE A 321 -18.40 -8.59 15.99
N GLY A 322 -17.26 -7.90 16.05
CA GLY A 322 -16.70 -7.28 14.86
C GLY A 322 -16.19 -8.34 13.87
N TYR A 323 -15.86 -7.93 12.66
CA TYR A 323 -15.33 -8.83 11.64
C TYR A 323 -14.38 -8.13 10.68
N ASN A 324 -13.55 -8.92 10.01
CA ASN A 324 -12.77 -8.51 8.85
C ASN A 324 -13.14 -9.38 7.65
N SER A 325 -13.20 -8.76 6.47
CA SER A 325 -13.33 -9.46 5.19
C SER A 325 -12.25 -9.00 4.22
N TRP A 326 -11.68 -9.95 3.48
CA TRP A 326 -10.61 -9.67 2.53
C TRP A 326 -10.87 -10.33 1.17
N THR A 327 -10.28 -9.72 0.14
CA THR A 327 -10.07 -10.32 -1.18
C THR A 327 -8.61 -10.12 -1.56
N PHE A 328 -7.93 -11.19 -1.95
CA PHE A 328 -6.56 -11.15 -2.47
C PHE A 328 -6.50 -11.77 -3.86
N ALA A 329 -5.58 -11.30 -4.71
CA ALA A 329 -5.44 -11.82 -6.06
C ALA A 329 -4.79 -13.21 -6.08
N SER A 330 -3.96 -13.53 -5.08
CA SER A 330 -3.27 -14.80 -4.96
C SER A 330 -3.15 -15.30 -3.52
N ALA A 331 -2.93 -16.61 -3.36
CA ALA A 331 -2.63 -17.22 -2.06
C ALA A 331 -1.37 -16.64 -1.41
N GLN A 332 -0.38 -16.24 -2.23
CA GLN A 332 0.88 -15.68 -1.75
C GLN A 332 0.68 -14.29 -1.15
N GLU A 333 -0.15 -13.45 -1.78
CA GLU A 333 -0.54 -12.14 -1.25
C GLU A 333 -1.41 -12.24 0.01
N ALA A 334 -2.27 -13.26 0.08
CA ALA A 334 -3.16 -13.46 1.22
C ALA A 334 -2.43 -13.92 2.48
N LEU A 335 -1.39 -14.75 2.32
CA LEU A 335 -0.76 -15.49 3.42
C LEU A 335 -0.38 -14.60 4.63
N PRO A 336 0.26 -13.42 4.47
CA PRO A 336 0.60 -12.57 5.61
C PRO A 336 -0.60 -12.15 6.45
N ALA A 337 -1.71 -11.72 5.82
CA ALA A 337 -2.92 -11.30 6.53
C ALA A 337 -3.61 -12.49 7.22
N LEU A 338 -3.62 -13.65 6.56
CA LEU A 338 -4.18 -14.88 7.11
C LEU A 338 -3.41 -15.36 8.35
N VAL A 339 -2.07 -15.37 8.29
CA VAL A 339 -1.22 -15.74 9.43
C VAL A 339 -1.34 -14.73 10.56
N GLU A 340 -1.49 -13.43 10.25
CA GLU A 340 -1.76 -12.42 11.27
C GLU A 340 -3.09 -12.67 12.00
N SER A 341 -4.17 -13.02 11.29
CA SER A 341 -5.44 -13.40 11.92
C SER A 341 -5.26 -14.59 12.87
N LEU A 342 -4.58 -15.64 12.40
CA LEU A 342 -4.28 -16.83 13.20
C LEU A 342 -3.47 -16.51 14.46
N SER A 343 -2.52 -15.56 14.37
CA SER A 343 -1.72 -15.12 15.52
C SER A 343 -2.58 -14.58 16.67
N ARG A 344 -3.71 -13.97 16.33
CA ARG A 344 -4.69 -13.40 17.27
C ARG A 344 -5.75 -14.40 17.72
N ASN A 345 -5.54 -15.71 17.49
CA ASN A 345 -6.48 -16.79 17.79
C ASN A 345 -7.78 -16.73 16.96
N ARG A 346 -7.72 -16.10 15.78
CA ARG A 346 -8.89 -15.88 14.90
C ARG A 346 -8.76 -16.75 13.65
N PRO A 347 -9.42 -17.93 13.62
CA PRO A 347 -9.47 -18.76 12.41
C PRO A 347 -10.13 -17.98 11.26
N VAL A 348 -9.72 -18.28 10.03
CA VAL A 348 -10.21 -17.58 8.84
C VAL A 348 -11.06 -18.53 8.01
N LEU A 349 -12.31 -18.16 7.78
CA LEU A 349 -13.16 -18.80 6.79
C LEU A 349 -12.73 -18.35 5.39
N LEU A 350 -12.49 -19.30 4.51
CA LEU A 350 -12.19 -19.00 3.11
C LEU A 350 -12.83 -19.99 2.15
N LEU A 351 -13.04 -19.52 0.94
CA LEU A 351 -13.44 -20.35 -0.19
C LEU A 351 -12.19 -21.01 -0.81
N PHE A 352 -12.16 -22.34 -0.89
CA PHE A 352 -10.96 -23.08 -1.30
C PHE A 352 -11.29 -24.38 -2.05
N GLY A 353 -10.49 -24.71 -3.06
CA GLY A 353 -10.53 -25.97 -3.82
C GLY A 353 -10.44 -25.76 -5.33
N SER A 354 -9.81 -26.70 -6.03
CA SER A 354 -9.79 -26.76 -7.50
C SER A 354 -11.14 -27.25 -8.05
N GLY A 355 -11.72 -26.55 -9.03
CA GLY A 355 -13.03 -26.89 -9.60
C GLY A 355 -14.16 -26.07 -8.97
N THR A 356 -15.07 -26.73 -8.24
CA THR A 356 -16.13 -26.06 -7.46
C THR A 356 -15.62 -25.80 -6.04
N PRO A 357 -15.15 -24.59 -5.72
CA PRO A 357 -14.53 -24.34 -4.43
C PRO A 357 -15.57 -24.39 -3.32
N ARG A 358 -15.15 -24.80 -2.12
CA ARG A 358 -16.02 -25.01 -0.96
C ARG A 358 -15.50 -24.26 0.26
N TRP A 359 -16.38 -24.02 1.23
CA TRP A 359 -16.03 -23.29 2.45
C TRP A 359 -15.14 -24.12 3.36
N ARG A 360 -14.02 -23.52 3.81
CA ARG A 360 -13.00 -24.16 4.63
C ARG A 360 -12.55 -23.20 5.72
N LEU A 361 -12.09 -23.74 6.85
CA LEU A 361 -11.50 -22.95 7.91
C LEU A 361 -9.99 -23.12 7.90
N LEU A 362 -9.28 -22.02 7.71
CA LEU A 362 -7.87 -21.94 8.04
C LEU A 362 -7.74 -21.85 9.56
N THR A 363 -7.13 -22.87 10.13
CA THR A 363 -7.04 -23.09 11.59
C THR A 363 -5.61 -23.00 12.11
N GLY A 364 -4.63 -22.84 11.24
CA GLY A 364 -3.25 -22.75 11.69
C GLY A 364 -2.23 -22.55 10.60
N TYR A 365 -1.00 -22.27 11.04
CA TYR A 365 0.17 -22.14 10.20
C TYR A 365 1.38 -22.74 10.92
N ARG A 366 2.19 -23.50 10.17
CA ARG A 366 3.43 -24.15 10.61
C ARG A 366 4.60 -23.51 9.87
N PRO A 367 5.26 -22.49 10.46
CA PRO A 367 6.29 -21.72 9.78
C PRO A 367 7.51 -22.53 9.35
N SER A 368 7.96 -23.49 10.17
CA SER A 368 9.13 -24.32 9.86
C SER A 368 8.96 -25.20 8.61
N GLN A 369 7.71 -25.51 8.26
CA GLN A 369 7.35 -26.31 7.09
C GLN A 369 6.65 -25.47 6.01
N GLN A 370 6.43 -24.17 6.27
CA GLN A 370 5.60 -23.26 5.49
C GLN A 370 4.20 -23.83 5.16
N GLN A 371 3.62 -24.61 6.08
CA GLN A 371 2.33 -25.26 5.87
C GLN A 371 1.18 -24.49 6.50
N VAL A 372 0.07 -24.38 5.79
CA VAL A 372 -1.20 -23.93 6.35
C VAL A 372 -2.03 -25.14 6.80
N LEU A 373 -2.84 -24.98 7.85
CA LEU A 373 -3.71 -26.04 8.38
C LEU A 373 -5.16 -25.73 8.03
N LEU A 374 -5.74 -26.53 7.15
CA LEU A 374 -7.08 -26.29 6.61
C LEU A 374 -8.06 -27.36 7.11
N LEU A 375 -9.17 -26.95 7.69
CA LEU A 375 -10.26 -27.82 8.14
C LEU A 375 -11.40 -27.77 7.13
N ALA A 376 -11.90 -28.94 6.73
CA ALA A 376 -13.05 -29.08 5.83
C ALA A 376 -14.30 -29.60 6.56
N GLY A 377 -15.47 -29.34 5.98
CA GLY A 377 -16.72 -29.93 6.47
C GLY A 377 -16.63 -31.46 6.52
N GLY A 378 -17.11 -32.05 7.61
CA GLY A 378 -17.03 -33.48 7.92
C GLY A 378 -15.70 -33.96 8.48
N GLN A 379 -14.67 -33.10 8.56
CA GLN A 379 -13.35 -33.46 9.08
C GLN A 379 -13.16 -33.01 10.52
N ARG A 380 -12.58 -33.89 11.35
CA ARG A 380 -12.24 -33.58 12.76
C ARG A 380 -10.85 -33.00 12.96
N ARG A 381 -9.95 -33.16 11.99
CA ARG A 381 -8.56 -32.70 12.07
C ARG A 381 -8.21 -31.89 10.83
N PRO A 382 -7.53 -30.74 10.98
CA PRO A 382 -7.13 -29.96 9.84
C PRO A 382 -6.01 -30.66 9.06
N GLN A 383 -6.06 -30.55 7.74
CA GLN A 383 -5.06 -31.07 6.83
C GLN A 383 -3.95 -30.03 6.61
N PRO A 384 -2.67 -30.42 6.72
CA PRO A 384 -1.57 -29.55 6.35
C PRO A 384 -1.45 -29.44 4.83
N LEU A 385 -1.31 -28.22 4.32
CA LEU A 385 -1.07 -27.95 2.90
C LEU A 385 0.26 -27.21 2.73
N THR A 386 1.06 -27.64 1.76
CA THR A 386 2.27 -26.91 1.34
C THR A 386 1.88 -25.61 0.62
N PRO A 387 2.82 -24.66 0.44
CA PRO A 387 2.55 -23.44 -0.33
C PRO A 387 2.01 -23.71 -1.74
N ALA A 388 2.54 -24.73 -2.43
CA ALA A 388 2.08 -25.12 -3.76
C ALA A 388 0.65 -25.68 -3.75
N GLN A 389 0.30 -26.51 -2.77
CA GLN A 389 -1.06 -27.05 -2.61
C GLN A 389 -2.07 -25.96 -2.23
N PHE A 390 -1.65 -25.01 -1.39
CA PHE A 390 -2.48 -23.87 -1.03
C PHE A 390 -2.69 -22.93 -2.22
N ALA A 391 -1.66 -22.68 -3.02
CA ALA A 391 -1.77 -21.89 -4.24
C ALA A 391 -2.67 -22.57 -5.30
N SER A 392 -2.57 -23.89 -5.48
CA SER A 392 -3.35 -24.61 -6.48
C SER A 392 -4.85 -24.68 -6.15
N GLY A 393 -5.19 -24.70 -4.85
CA GLY A 393 -6.58 -24.65 -4.39
C GLY A 393 -7.14 -23.22 -4.25
N TRP A 394 -6.34 -22.19 -4.53
CA TRP A 394 -6.80 -20.80 -4.48
C TRP A 394 -7.76 -20.51 -5.64
N PRO A 395 -8.92 -19.88 -5.40
CA PRO A 395 -9.88 -19.61 -6.47
C PRO A 395 -9.29 -18.62 -7.48
N GLN A 396 -9.13 -19.09 -8.73
CA GLN A 396 -8.71 -18.27 -9.87
C GLN A 396 -9.88 -17.40 -10.32
N ARG A 397 -10.03 -16.19 -9.76
CA ARG A 397 -11.20 -15.29 -9.92
C ARG A 397 -12.53 -16.02 -9.65
N PRO A 398 -13.13 -15.92 -8.45
CA PRO A 398 -14.44 -16.53 -8.23
C PRO A 398 -15.42 -15.98 -9.29
N GLY A 399 -15.82 -16.81 -10.25
CA GLY A 399 -16.88 -16.44 -11.18
C GLY A 399 -18.16 -16.14 -10.40
N ARG A 400 -19.10 -15.41 -11.01
CA ARG A 400 -20.43 -15.03 -10.45
C ARG A 400 -21.22 -16.16 -9.77
N GLN A 401 -20.87 -17.43 -10.00
CA GLN A 401 -21.73 -18.58 -9.69
C GLN A 401 -21.59 -19.18 -8.30
N VAL A 402 -20.53 -18.89 -7.52
CA VAL A 402 -20.27 -19.72 -6.34
C VAL A 402 -21.26 -19.39 -5.21
N PHE A 403 -21.41 -18.12 -4.85
CA PHE A 403 -22.51 -17.59 -4.04
C PHE A 403 -22.61 -16.10 -4.26
N GLU A 404 -23.73 -15.64 -4.75
CA GLU A 404 -24.10 -14.23 -4.64
C GLU A 404 -25.23 -14.12 -3.60
N PRO A 405 -25.42 -12.94 -2.99
CA PRO A 405 -24.56 -11.77 -3.04
C PRO A 405 -23.43 -11.91 -2.03
N MET A 406 -22.26 -12.26 -2.54
CA MET A 406 -20.99 -11.96 -1.90
C MET A 406 -20.51 -10.64 -2.53
N PRO A 407 -19.98 -9.69 -1.75
CA PRO A 407 -19.37 -8.50 -2.32
C PRO A 407 -18.24 -8.91 -3.27
N ALA A 408 -17.89 -8.04 -4.23
CA ALA A 408 -16.62 -8.15 -4.96
C ALA A 408 -15.40 -8.23 -4.01
N GLU A 409 -15.60 -7.80 -2.76
CA GLU A 409 -14.66 -7.70 -1.66
C GLU A 409 -14.99 -8.69 -0.52
N GLY A 410 -14.74 -9.99 -0.66
CA GLY A 410 -14.71 -10.88 0.50
C GLY A 410 -14.83 -12.38 0.20
N ILE A 411 -13.74 -13.06 -0.16
CA ILE A 411 -13.67 -14.53 -0.16
C ILE A 411 -13.01 -15.10 1.10
N GLN A 412 -12.49 -14.23 1.98
CA GLN A 412 -11.97 -14.57 3.30
C GLN A 412 -12.66 -13.75 4.39
N PHE A 413 -12.96 -14.38 5.53
CA PHE A 413 -13.69 -13.78 6.64
C PHE A 413 -13.16 -14.27 7.99
N ALA A 414 -13.00 -13.36 8.95
CA ALA A 414 -12.63 -13.70 10.33
C ALA A 414 -13.36 -12.81 11.33
N LEU A 415 -13.79 -13.41 12.45
CA LEU A 415 -14.35 -12.67 13.59
C LEU A 415 -13.23 -11.90 14.31
N THR A 416 -13.57 -10.72 14.81
CA THR A 416 -12.66 -9.88 15.59
C THR A 416 -13.15 -9.73 17.04
N ASP A 417 -12.94 -8.57 17.65
CA ASP A 417 -13.26 -8.33 19.04
C ASP A 417 -14.78 -8.37 19.28
N ARG A 418 -15.17 -8.83 20.47
CA ARG A 418 -16.57 -9.00 20.84
C ARG A 418 -17.02 -7.84 21.73
N GLY A 419 -18.01 -7.11 21.26
CA GLY A 419 -18.74 -6.10 22.02
C GLY A 419 -20.05 -6.64 22.61
N PRO A 420 -20.94 -5.74 23.09
CA PRO A 420 -22.27 -6.13 23.54
C PRO A 420 -23.07 -6.75 22.39
N ALA A 421 -23.66 -7.92 22.64
CA ALA A 421 -24.51 -8.60 21.66
C ALA A 421 -25.95 -8.06 21.75
N PRO A 422 -26.65 -7.92 20.61
CA PRO A 422 -28.08 -7.63 20.61
C PRO A 422 -28.86 -8.69 21.41
N SER A 423 -29.99 -8.28 21.99
CA SER A 423 -30.97 -9.19 22.58
C SER A 423 -31.54 -10.15 21.52
N ARG A 424 -32.19 -11.22 21.98
CA ARG A 424 -32.84 -12.19 21.08
C ARG A 424 -33.95 -11.52 20.27
N ALA A 425 -34.73 -10.64 20.89
CA ALA A 425 -35.76 -9.84 20.22
C ALA A 425 -35.18 -8.94 19.13
N GLU A 426 -34.11 -8.19 19.41
CA GLU A 426 -33.47 -7.32 18.41
C GLU A 426 -32.91 -8.11 17.22
N ARG A 427 -32.25 -9.24 17.48
CA ARG A 427 -31.77 -10.15 16.42
C ARG A 427 -32.92 -10.61 15.52
N LEU A 428 -34.01 -11.10 16.13
CA LEU A 428 -35.15 -11.60 15.38
C LEU A 428 -35.86 -10.48 14.60
N ARG A 429 -36.03 -9.30 15.21
CA ARG A 429 -36.57 -8.12 14.53
C ARG A 429 -35.77 -7.80 13.28
N ALA A 430 -34.44 -7.70 13.39
CA ALA A 430 -33.57 -7.44 12.24
C ALA A 430 -33.67 -8.53 11.15
N ALA A 431 -33.77 -9.80 11.56
CA ALA A 431 -33.93 -10.94 10.67
C ALA A 431 -35.24 -10.88 9.86
N VAL A 432 -36.37 -10.67 10.53
CA VAL A 432 -37.70 -10.59 9.92
C VAL A 432 -37.78 -9.41 8.96
N LEU A 433 -37.30 -8.24 9.37
CA LEU A 433 -37.31 -7.05 8.51
C LEU A 433 -36.47 -7.25 7.25
N ARG A 434 -35.32 -7.93 7.35
CA ARG A 434 -34.52 -8.28 6.18
C ARG A 434 -35.22 -9.29 5.27
N ALA A 435 -35.88 -10.30 5.84
CA ALA A 435 -36.62 -11.27 5.06
C ALA A 435 -37.80 -10.64 4.32
N ALA A 436 -38.52 -9.71 4.95
CA ALA A 436 -39.60 -8.98 4.31
C ALA A 436 -39.11 -8.14 3.11
N LEU A 437 -37.93 -7.51 3.20
CA LEU A 437 -37.33 -6.82 2.05
C LEU A 437 -37.00 -7.77 0.89
N ALA A 438 -36.60 -9.01 1.20
CA ALA A 438 -36.31 -10.02 0.18
C ALA A 438 -37.58 -10.54 -0.50
N LEU A 439 -38.73 -10.53 0.20
CA LEU A 439 -39.99 -11.03 -0.33
C LEU A 439 -40.48 -10.23 -1.54
N ASP A 440 -40.23 -8.92 -1.54
CA ASP A 440 -40.65 -8.01 -2.61
C ASP A 440 -39.66 -8.01 -3.80
N GLN A 441 -38.59 -8.81 -3.76
CA GLN A 441 -37.68 -8.98 -4.88
C GLN A 441 -38.10 -10.18 -5.75
N PRO A 442 -38.48 -9.97 -7.02
CA PRO A 442 -38.96 -11.06 -7.87
C PRO A 442 -37.85 -12.03 -8.29
N GLN A 443 -36.57 -11.63 -8.14
CA GLN A 443 -35.42 -12.47 -8.49
C GLN A 443 -34.29 -12.32 -7.48
N LEU A 444 -33.63 -13.43 -7.20
CA LEU A 444 -32.34 -13.49 -6.52
C LEU A 444 -31.36 -14.22 -7.45
N LEU A 445 -30.34 -13.51 -7.91
CA LEU A 445 -29.25 -14.07 -8.74
C LEU A 445 -29.76 -14.72 -10.05
N GLY A 446 -30.80 -14.14 -10.64
CA GLY A 446 -31.44 -14.65 -11.85
C GLY A 446 -32.41 -15.83 -11.62
N ALA A 447 -32.57 -16.30 -10.38
CA ALA A 447 -33.59 -17.26 -10.02
C ALA A 447 -34.84 -16.56 -9.46
N PRO A 448 -36.06 -17.02 -9.77
CA PRO A 448 -37.29 -16.51 -9.14
C PRO A 448 -37.21 -16.59 -7.61
N ALA A 449 -37.61 -15.51 -6.95
CA ALA A 449 -37.54 -15.36 -5.50
C ALA A 449 -38.80 -14.70 -4.93
N GLY A 450 -39.00 -14.82 -3.61
CA GLY A 450 -40.13 -14.21 -2.92
C GLY A 450 -41.46 -14.66 -3.54
N GLY A 451 -42.35 -13.71 -3.82
CA GLY A 451 -43.64 -14.00 -4.49
C GLY A 451 -43.49 -14.74 -5.82
N ALA A 452 -42.53 -14.34 -6.66
CA ALA A 452 -42.31 -14.94 -7.98
C ALA A 452 -41.85 -16.40 -7.92
N ALA A 453 -41.16 -16.80 -6.84
CA ALA A 453 -40.80 -18.20 -6.61
C ALA A 453 -42.05 -19.07 -6.45
N TYR A 454 -43.03 -18.60 -5.67
CA TYR A 454 -44.29 -19.30 -5.49
C TYR A 454 -45.10 -19.39 -6.79
N GLU A 455 -45.20 -18.30 -7.55
CA GLU A 455 -45.85 -18.28 -8.86
C GLU A 455 -45.20 -19.25 -9.85
N THR A 456 -43.86 -19.36 -9.79
CA THR A 456 -43.12 -20.31 -10.61
C THR A 456 -43.43 -21.76 -10.23
N LEU A 457 -43.56 -22.07 -8.93
CA LEU A 457 -43.96 -23.39 -8.44
C LEU A 457 -45.37 -23.74 -8.92
N THR A 458 -46.34 -22.86 -8.74
CA THR A 458 -47.75 -23.12 -9.10
C THR A 458 -47.89 -23.29 -10.61
N THR A 459 -47.21 -22.45 -11.41
CA THR A 459 -47.15 -22.59 -12.86
C THR A 459 -46.59 -23.96 -13.28
N ARG A 460 -45.52 -24.42 -12.64
CA ARG A 460 -44.91 -25.73 -12.92
C ARG A 460 -45.87 -26.88 -12.59
N LEU A 461 -46.54 -26.82 -11.44
CA LEU A 461 -47.55 -27.81 -11.06
C LEU A 461 -48.72 -27.83 -12.04
N GLY A 462 -49.15 -26.65 -12.53
CA GLY A 462 -50.18 -26.53 -13.56
C GLY A 462 -49.78 -27.15 -14.91
N THR A 463 -48.50 -27.02 -15.30
CA THR A 463 -47.95 -27.71 -16.47
C THR A 463 -47.97 -29.24 -16.28
N CYS A 464 -47.63 -29.74 -15.09
CA CYS A 464 -47.76 -31.17 -14.79
C CYS A 464 -49.22 -31.64 -14.87
N ALA A 465 -50.17 -30.81 -14.42
CA ALA A 465 -51.61 -31.10 -14.51
C ALA A 465 -52.15 -31.16 -15.94
N ARG A 466 -51.46 -30.57 -16.92
CA ARG A 466 -51.78 -30.67 -18.35
C ARG A 466 -51.24 -31.94 -19.02
N GLY A 467 -50.54 -32.81 -18.27
CA GLY A 467 -50.10 -34.13 -18.75
C GLY A 467 -48.70 -34.19 -19.32
N GLU A 468 -47.85 -33.19 -19.05
CA GLU A 468 -46.44 -33.20 -19.48
C GLU A 468 -45.60 -34.14 -18.58
N THR A 469 -45.38 -35.38 -19.05
CA THR A 469 -44.77 -36.47 -18.26
C THR A 469 -43.30 -36.22 -17.90
N GLU A 470 -42.51 -35.65 -18.81
CA GLU A 470 -41.12 -35.29 -18.51
C GLU A 470 -41.05 -34.23 -17.40
N GLU A 471 -42.03 -33.31 -17.39
CA GLU A 471 -42.09 -32.25 -16.41
C GLU A 471 -42.56 -32.70 -15.03
N ALA A 472 -43.53 -33.61 -14.99
CA ALA A 472 -43.95 -34.29 -13.77
C ALA A 472 -42.75 -34.99 -13.09
N ALA A 473 -41.93 -35.71 -13.85
CA ALA A 473 -40.76 -36.41 -13.32
C ALA A 473 -39.66 -35.45 -12.83
N LYS A 474 -39.39 -34.36 -13.56
CA LYS A 474 -38.44 -33.31 -13.13
C LYS A 474 -38.91 -32.63 -11.85
N THR A 475 -40.19 -32.29 -11.76
CA THR A 475 -40.80 -31.64 -10.59
C THR A 475 -40.75 -32.54 -9.37
N GLY A 476 -41.03 -33.84 -9.51
CA GLY A 476 -40.91 -34.82 -8.43
C GLY A 476 -39.49 -34.94 -7.87
N ARG A 477 -38.46 -35.00 -8.75
CA ARG A 477 -37.05 -35.04 -8.33
C ARG A 477 -36.62 -33.75 -7.63
N TRP A 478 -37.00 -32.59 -8.18
CA TRP A 478 -36.72 -31.30 -7.57
C TRP A 478 -37.34 -31.20 -6.18
N ALA A 479 -38.63 -31.55 -6.06
CA ALA A 479 -39.37 -31.47 -4.80
C ALA A 479 -38.73 -32.33 -3.69
N ALA A 480 -38.29 -33.55 -4.03
CA ALA A 480 -37.63 -34.47 -3.11
C ALA A 480 -36.33 -33.90 -2.50
N GLN A 481 -35.67 -32.96 -3.17
CA GLN A 481 -34.42 -32.35 -2.70
C GLN A 481 -34.63 -30.93 -2.14
N ALA A 482 -35.49 -30.13 -2.76
CA ALA A 482 -35.71 -28.73 -2.42
C ALA A 482 -36.66 -28.53 -1.23
N ILE A 483 -37.80 -29.23 -1.19
CA ILE A 483 -38.83 -29.02 -0.16
C ILE A 483 -38.32 -29.35 1.25
N PRO A 484 -37.52 -30.41 1.49
CA PRO A 484 -36.92 -30.65 2.80
C PRO A 484 -36.08 -29.46 3.33
N LEU A 485 -35.43 -28.69 2.43
CA LEU A 485 -34.70 -27.48 2.81
C LEU A 485 -35.65 -26.35 3.23
N LEU A 486 -36.78 -26.19 2.53
CA LEU A 486 -37.83 -25.24 2.91
C LEU A 486 -38.44 -25.59 4.26
N ILE A 487 -38.79 -26.86 4.48
CA ILE A 487 -39.31 -27.39 5.75
C ILE A 487 -38.34 -27.02 6.89
N ARG A 488 -37.04 -27.30 6.71
CA ARG A 488 -36.01 -26.95 7.70
C ARG A 488 -35.93 -25.44 7.97
N ALA A 489 -36.04 -24.62 6.94
CA ALA A 489 -36.06 -23.17 7.09
C ALA A 489 -37.27 -22.71 7.92
N ARG A 490 -38.47 -23.25 7.68
CA ARG A 490 -39.69 -22.90 8.43
C ARG A 490 -39.66 -23.42 9.86
N GLN A 491 -39.06 -24.59 10.10
CA GLN A 491 -38.76 -25.08 11.45
C GLN A 491 -37.90 -24.09 12.24
N ALA A 492 -36.84 -23.58 11.61
CA ALA A 492 -35.98 -22.57 12.23
C ALA A 492 -36.75 -21.26 12.50
N ALA A 493 -37.61 -20.83 11.56
CA ALA A 493 -38.47 -19.66 11.77
C ALA A 493 -39.37 -19.84 13.01
N ALA A 494 -40.12 -20.94 13.06
CA ALA A 494 -41.03 -21.24 14.17
C ALA A 494 -40.30 -21.30 15.52
N ALA A 495 -39.17 -22.02 15.59
CA ALA A 495 -38.38 -22.15 16.83
C ALA A 495 -37.82 -20.80 17.29
N SER A 496 -37.26 -20.00 16.39
CA SER A 496 -36.70 -18.69 16.71
C SER A 496 -37.77 -17.69 17.13
N LEU A 497 -38.93 -17.66 16.45
CA LEU A 497 -40.08 -16.82 16.82
C LEU A 497 -40.58 -17.20 18.21
N HIS A 498 -40.83 -18.49 18.46
CA HIS A 498 -41.31 -18.98 19.74
C HIS A 498 -40.34 -18.65 20.89
N SER A 499 -39.03 -18.90 20.68
CA SER A 499 -38.03 -18.66 21.71
C SER A 499 -37.80 -17.18 22.02
N ALA A 500 -38.07 -16.28 21.08
CA ALA A 500 -37.88 -14.85 21.24
C ALA A 500 -39.12 -14.11 21.73
N ALA A 501 -40.33 -14.66 21.52
CA ALA A 501 -41.60 -14.03 21.90
C ALA A 501 -41.62 -13.42 23.32
N PRO A 502 -41.11 -14.09 24.37
CA PRO A 502 -41.12 -13.52 25.72
C PRO A 502 -40.36 -12.19 25.86
N ASP A 503 -39.38 -11.95 24.99
CA ASP A 503 -38.51 -10.77 25.01
C ASP A 503 -39.14 -9.55 24.31
N PHE A 504 -40.29 -9.73 23.65
CA PHE A 504 -41.03 -8.64 23.00
C PHE A 504 -42.07 -7.99 23.93
N PRO A 505 -42.40 -6.70 23.73
CA PRO A 505 -43.51 -6.03 24.41
C PRO A 505 -44.85 -6.64 23.98
N ALA A 506 -45.88 -6.55 24.84
CA ALA A 506 -47.17 -7.23 24.67
C ALA A 506 -47.83 -7.14 23.25
N PRO A 507 -47.93 -5.98 22.59
CA PRO A 507 -48.59 -5.91 21.27
C PRO A 507 -47.78 -6.61 20.17
N GLU A 508 -46.45 -6.59 20.26
CA GLU A 508 -45.58 -7.29 19.31
C GLU A 508 -45.47 -8.77 19.63
N ARG A 509 -45.41 -9.13 20.92
CA ARG A 509 -45.36 -10.51 21.40
C ARG A 509 -46.49 -11.34 20.82
N ALA A 510 -47.73 -10.85 20.88
CA ALA A 510 -48.88 -11.56 20.33
C ALA A 510 -48.71 -11.86 18.82
N ARG A 511 -48.13 -10.93 18.06
CA ARG A 511 -47.85 -11.12 16.62
C ARG A 511 -46.71 -12.10 16.37
N VAL A 512 -45.69 -12.09 17.21
CA VAL A 512 -44.58 -13.04 17.14
C VAL A 512 -45.05 -14.46 17.47
N GLU A 513 -45.89 -14.62 18.49
CA GLU A 513 -46.48 -15.91 18.89
C GLU A 513 -47.41 -16.46 17.79
N GLU A 514 -48.31 -15.62 17.25
CA GLU A 514 -49.17 -15.97 16.12
C GLU A 514 -48.34 -16.44 14.91
N ALA A 515 -47.28 -15.70 14.57
CA ALA A 515 -46.40 -16.09 13.47
C ALA A 515 -45.66 -17.41 13.76
N ALA A 516 -45.24 -17.66 15.01
CA ALA A 516 -44.56 -18.90 15.38
C ALA A 516 -45.45 -20.13 15.13
N GLU A 517 -46.72 -20.05 15.52
CA GLU A 517 -47.72 -21.10 15.28
C GLU A 517 -47.96 -21.32 13.78
N ARG A 518 -48.10 -20.24 13.02
CA ARG A 518 -48.26 -20.30 11.55
C ARG A 518 -47.07 -20.97 10.86
N TYR A 519 -45.84 -20.62 11.23
CA TYR A 519 -44.66 -21.27 10.65
C TYR A 519 -44.55 -22.75 11.02
N ALA A 520 -45.02 -23.16 12.20
CA ALA A 520 -45.14 -24.57 12.56
C ALA A 520 -46.20 -25.31 11.70
N GLU A 521 -47.32 -24.65 11.38
CA GLU A 521 -48.34 -25.18 10.45
C GLU A 521 -47.78 -25.32 9.02
N TYR A 522 -47.07 -24.30 8.52
CA TYR A 522 -46.50 -24.31 7.17
C TYR A 522 -45.49 -25.45 6.97
N GLN A 523 -44.72 -25.79 8.00
CA GLN A 523 -43.85 -26.97 7.98
C GLN A 523 -44.65 -28.24 7.63
N GLN A 524 -45.80 -28.46 8.27
CA GLN A 524 -46.64 -29.64 8.03
C GLN A 524 -47.25 -29.61 6.63
N ARG A 525 -47.67 -28.44 6.15
CA ARG A 525 -48.24 -28.27 4.81
C ARG A 525 -47.22 -28.48 3.71
N TRP A 526 -45.98 -28.02 3.87
CA TRP A 526 -44.89 -28.35 2.95
C TRP A 526 -44.59 -29.85 2.92
N GLN A 527 -44.63 -30.52 4.08
CA GLN A 527 -44.45 -31.97 4.15
C GLN A 527 -45.57 -32.71 3.40
N GLN A 528 -46.82 -32.29 3.59
CA GLN A 528 -47.98 -32.84 2.85
C GLN A 528 -47.87 -32.60 1.34
N LEU A 529 -47.48 -31.39 0.94
CA LEU A 529 -47.27 -31.04 -0.47
C LEU A 529 -46.15 -31.88 -1.09
N LEU A 530 -45.04 -32.10 -0.39
CA LEU A 530 -43.96 -32.98 -0.83
C LEU A 530 -44.46 -34.40 -1.09
N THR A 531 -45.13 -35.02 -0.11
CA THR A 531 -45.66 -36.38 -0.24
C THR A 531 -46.64 -36.49 -1.41
N SER A 532 -47.47 -35.47 -1.60
CA SER A 532 -48.48 -35.42 -2.66
C SER A 532 -47.82 -35.25 -4.04
N ILE A 533 -46.80 -34.39 -4.17
CA ILE A 533 -46.01 -34.24 -5.40
C ILE A 533 -45.28 -35.54 -5.74
N GLN A 534 -44.70 -36.24 -4.76
CA GLN A 534 -44.00 -37.51 -5.00
C GLN A 534 -44.96 -38.59 -5.49
N THR A 535 -46.15 -38.65 -4.91
CA THR A 535 -47.20 -39.60 -5.33
C THR A 535 -47.71 -39.25 -6.73
N ALA A 536 -47.92 -37.97 -7.01
CA ALA A 536 -48.33 -37.47 -8.33
C ALA A 536 -47.29 -37.75 -9.41
N ALA A 537 -46.00 -37.61 -9.10
CA ALA A 537 -44.89 -37.90 -10.01
C ALA A 537 -44.72 -39.38 -10.36
N ALA A 538 -45.23 -40.28 -9.52
CA ALA A 538 -45.29 -41.71 -9.78
C ALA A 538 -46.55 -42.15 -10.55
N SER A 539 -47.53 -41.25 -10.71
CA SER A 539 -48.80 -41.52 -11.37
C SER A 539 -48.76 -41.19 -12.87
N THR A 540 -49.46 -41.97 -13.69
CA THR A 540 -49.70 -41.66 -15.11
C THR A 540 -50.92 -40.76 -15.32
N ASN A 541 -51.74 -40.55 -14.29
CA ASN A 541 -52.94 -39.71 -14.36
C ASN A 541 -52.60 -38.25 -14.05
N ALA A 542 -52.65 -37.37 -15.04
CA ALA A 542 -52.36 -35.94 -14.89
C ALA A 542 -53.31 -35.20 -13.93
N GLN A 543 -54.55 -35.69 -13.74
CA GLN A 543 -55.56 -35.01 -12.91
C GLN A 543 -55.18 -34.96 -11.42
N VAL A 544 -54.26 -35.84 -10.96
CA VAL A 544 -53.80 -35.85 -9.57
C VAL A 544 -52.95 -34.63 -9.21
N TRP A 545 -52.47 -33.86 -10.21
CA TRP A 545 -51.70 -32.64 -10.00
C TRP A 545 -52.58 -31.40 -9.78
N THR A 546 -53.83 -31.41 -10.27
CA THR A 546 -54.73 -30.23 -10.19
C THR A 546 -54.94 -29.74 -8.76
N PRO A 547 -55.21 -30.60 -7.75
CA PRO A 547 -55.35 -30.15 -6.36
C PRO A 547 -54.06 -29.53 -5.79
N LEU A 548 -52.90 -29.93 -6.30
CA LEU A 548 -51.59 -29.45 -5.81
C LEU A 548 -51.34 -27.99 -6.18
N VAL A 549 -51.90 -27.53 -7.31
CA VAL A 549 -51.83 -26.12 -7.73
C VAL A 549 -52.48 -25.24 -6.67
N SER A 550 -53.75 -25.53 -6.34
CA SER A 550 -54.49 -24.76 -5.33
C SER A 550 -53.90 -24.86 -3.94
N GLN A 551 -53.36 -26.02 -3.55
CA GLN A 551 -52.64 -26.19 -2.28
C GLN A 551 -51.39 -25.29 -2.21
N ALA A 552 -50.60 -25.25 -3.29
CA ALA A 552 -49.39 -24.43 -3.36
C ALA A 552 -49.73 -22.92 -3.40
N GLU A 553 -50.78 -22.51 -4.11
CA GLU A 553 -51.26 -21.13 -4.14
C GLU A 553 -51.72 -20.64 -2.75
N ALA A 554 -52.50 -21.46 -2.05
CA ALA A 554 -52.96 -21.12 -0.70
C ALA A 554 -51.78 -21.00 0.28
N LEU A 555 -50.86 -21.99 0.26
CA LEU A 555 -49.67 -21.97 1.10
C LEU A 555 -48.80 -20.73 0.83
N ALA A 556 -48.62 -20.38 -0.45
CA ALA A 556 -47.87 -19.21 -0.86
C ALA A 556 -48.48 -17.91 -0.34
N ALA A 557 -49.79 -17.72 -0.54
CA ALA A 557 -50.50 -16.52 -0.13
C ALA A 557 -50.41 -16.32 1.39
N GLU A 558 -50.59 -17.39 2.15
CA GLU A 558 -50.56 -17.37 3.61
C GLU A 558 -49.16 -17.11 4.18
N GLU A 559 -48.11 -17.78 3.68
CA GLU A 559 -46.73 -17.54 4.13
C GLU A 559 -46.31 -16.09 3.89
N GLN A 560 -46.62 -15.55 2.71
CA GLN A 560 -46.29 -14.17 2.35
C GLN A 560 -47.05 -13.17 3.24
N ALA A 561 -48.34 -13.41 3.48
CA ALA A 561 -49.15 -12.57 4.36
C ALA A 561 -48.62 -12.57 5.79
N THR A 562 -48.28 -13.75 6.34
CA THR A 562 -47.71 -13.89 7.68
C THR A 562 -46.41 -13.10 7.83
N LEU A 563 -45.48 -13.22 6.88
CA LEU A 563 -44.22 -12.47 6.93
C LEU A 563 -44.44 -10.95 6.84
N ARG A 564 -45.33 -10.48 5.94
CA ARG A 564 -45.64 -9.05 5.80
C ARG A 564 -46.29 -8.47 7.05
N ASN A 565 -47.25 -9.19 7.64
CA ASN A 565 -47.94 -8.77 8.85
C ASN A 565 -46.96 -8.68 10.04
N LEU A 566 -46.12 -9.71 10.21
CA LEU A 566 -45.11 -9.72 11.25
C LEU A 566 -44.10 -8.58 11.06
N ALA A 567 -43.57 -8.39 9.85
CA ALA A 567 -42.63 -7.32 9.57
C ALA A 567 -43.24 -5.93 9.81
N THR A 568 -44.52 -5.75 9.50
CA THR A 568 -45.25 -4.50 9.78
C THR A 568 -45.36 -4.26 11.29
N ALA A 569 -45.69 -5.29 12.06
CA ALA A 569 -45.76 -5.19 13.53
C ALA A 569 -44.41 -4.84 14.17
N LEU A 570 -43.30 -5.35 13.62
CA LEU A 570 -41.95 -5.14 14.16
C LEU A 570 -41.24 -3.87 13.64
N ARG A 571 -41.87 -3.10 12.75
CA ARG A 571 -41.40 -1.76 12.33
C ARG A 571 -41.82 -0.65 13.29
N GLY A 572 -42.95 -0.84 13.99
CA GLY A 572 -43.38 0.00 15.10
C GLY A 572 -42.44 -0.12 16.28
#